data_AF-A0A931QYE4-F1
#
_entry.id   AF-A0A931QYE4-F1
#
_cell.length_a   1.000
_cell.length_b   1.000
_cell.length_c   1.000
_cell.angle_alpha   90.00
_cell.angle_beta   90.00
_cell.angle_gamma   90.00
#
_symmetry.space_group_name_H-M   'P 1'
#
loop_
_entity.id
_entity.type
_entity.pdbx_description
1 polymer ?
#
loop_
_entity_poly.entity_id
_entity_poly.type
_entity_poly.pdbx_seq_one_letter_code
_entity_poly.pdbx_strand_id
1 'polypeptide(L)'
;MRADVSTVTHVLSTIAAPPALRSQSRPGDLPGDFSRWFDGGAIKTVTGWSEYHFADGTVAIVPTVPSLRVDIRLPTGTYLSISELSEAPPSFALCAV
;
A
#
# COMPACT_ATOMS: atom_id res chain seq x y z
N MET A 1 0.12 15.03 14.23
CA MET A 1 -1.07 14.15 14.12
C MET A 1 -0.55 12.71 14.10
N ARG A 2 -1.05 11.84 14.98
CA ARG A 2 -0.59 10.44 15.10
C ARG A 2 -1.45 9.59 14.17
N ALA A 3 -0.88 8.56 13.55
CA ALA A 3 -1.65 7.62 12.76
C ALA A 3 -2.72 6.93 13.63
N ASP A 4 -3.98 6.99 13.21
CA ASP A 4 -5.07 6.24 13.82
C ASP A 4 -5.46 5.03 12.97
N VAL A 5 -6.18 4.08 13.58
CA VAL A 5 -6.58 2.82 12.95
C VAL A 5 -7.51 3.04 11.75
N SER A 6 -8.37 4.07 11.79
CA SER A 6 -9.29 4.38 10.68
C SER A 6 -8.51 4.81 9.44
N THR A 7 -7.50 5.67 9.62
CA THR A 7 -6.61 6.08 8.52
C THR A 7 -5.92 4.88 7.88
N VAL A 8 -5.33 3.99 8.71
CA VAL A 8 -4.65 2.79 8.21
C VAL A 8 -5.62 1.84 7.49
N THR A 9 -6.81 1.62 8.07
CA THR A 9 -7.83 0.75 7.47
C THR A 9 -8.33 1.31 6.13
N HIS A 10 -8.51 2.63 6.03
CA HIS A 10 -8.89 3.28 4.79
C HIS A 10 -7.84 3.11 3.69
N VAL A 11 -6.55 3.29 4.02
CA VAL A 11 -5.46 3.08 3.07
C VAL A 11 -5.42 1.62 2.60
N LEU A 12 -5.45 0.66 3.53
CA LEU A 12 -5.37 -0.76 3.21
C LEU A 12 -6.57 -1.25 2.37
N SER A 13 -7.79 -0.82 2.71
CA SER A 13 -8.98 -1.16 1.94
C SER A 13 -8.94 -0.57 0.53
N THR A 14 -8.47 0.66 0.37
CA THR A 14 -8.31 1.31 -0.94
C THR A 14 -7.25 0.61 -1.79
N ILE A 15 -6.13 0.16 -1.20
CA ILE A 15 -5.12 -0.64 -1.90
C ILE A 15 -5.70 -1.97 -2.37
N ALA A 16 -6.46 -2.64 -1.50
CA ALA A 16 -7.05 -3.94 -1.82
C ALA A 16 -8.10 -3.88 -2.93
N ALA A 17 -8.87 -2.78 -2.99
CA ALA A 17 -9.89 -2.55 -4.00
C ALA A 17 -9.99 -1.06 -4.36
N PRO A 18 -9.14 -0.55 -5.28
CA PRO A 18 -9.14 0.86 -5.66
C PRO A 18 -10.50 1.26 -6.28
N PRO A 19 -11.20 2.25 -5.71
CA PRO A 19 -12.54 2.62 -6.15
C PRO A 19 -12.49 3.31 -7.53
N ALA A 20 -13.35 2.89 -8.46
CA ALA A 20 -13.44 3.48 -9.80
C ALA A 20 -12.08 3.60 -10.51
N LEU A 21 -11.29 2.52 -10.49
CA LEU A 21 -9.98 2.44 -11.13
C LEU A 21 -10.07 2.68 -12.65
N ARG A 22 -9.20 3.55 -13.16
CA ARG A 22 -9.21 4.09 -14.53
C ARG A 22 -7.80 4.13 -15.10
N SER A 23 -7.68 3.94 -16.42
CA SER A 23 -6.40 4.04 -17.16
C SER A 23 -6.09 5.45 -17.65
N GLN A 24 -7.06 6.35 -17.61
CA GLN A 24 -6.91 7.75 -18.04
C GLN A 24 -7.38 8.69 -16.93
N SER A 25 -6.67 9.80 -16.77
CA SER A 25 -7.04 10.86 -15.84
C SER A 25 -8.29 11.61 -16.31
N ARG A 26 -8.98 12.22 -15.34
CA ARG A 26 -10.11 13.12 -15.51
C ARG A 26 -9.81 14.44 -14.81
N PRO A 27 -10.55 15.52 -15.14
CA PRO A 27 -10.48 16.75 -14.36
C PRO A 27 -10.73 16.48 -12.87
N GLY A 28 -9.82 16.96 -12.02
CA GLY A 28 -9.87 16.75 -10.56
C GLY A 28 -9.04 15.57 -10.05
N ASP A 29 -8.53 14.71 -10.94
CA ASP A 29 -7.57 13.67 -10.55
C ASP A 29 -6.18 14.27 -10.27
N LEU A 30 -5.34 13.50 -9.56
CA LEU A 30 -3.95 13.89 -9.30
C LEU A 30 -3.16 14.08 -10.61
N PRO A 31 -2.50 15.23 -10.81
CA PRO A 31 -1.66 15.46 -11.97
C PRO A 31 -0.32 14.73 -11.82
N GLY A 32 0.19 14.15 -12.90
CA GLY A 32 1.50 13.52 -12.91
C GLY A 32 1.58 12.29 -13.81
N ASP A 33 2.76 11.67 -13.79
CA ASP A 33 3.04 10.43 -14.49
C ASP A 33 2.62 9.22 -13.63
N PHE A 34 1.33 8.89 -13.73
CA PHE A 34 0.73 7.74 -13.07
C PHE A 34 0.30 6.71 -14.10
N SER A 35 0.33 5.44 -13.70
CA SER A 35 -0.12 4.33 -14.53
C SER A 35 -1.64 4.21 -14.54
N ARG A 36 -2.31 4.56 -13.43
CA ARG A 36 -3.77 4.51 -13.25
C ARG A 36 -4.26 5.56 -12.26
N TRP A 37 -5.54 5.88 -12.31
CA TRP A 37 -6.24 6.79 -11.39
C TRP A 37 -7.42 6.09 -10.73
N PHE A 38 -7.76 6.48 -9.52
CA PHE A 38 -8.92 5.99 -8.78
C PHE A 38 -9.54 7.15 -8.00
N ASP A 39 -10.74 6.98 -7.49
CA ASP A 39 -11.39 8.04 -6.73
C ASP A 39 -10.65 8.25 -5.40
N GLY A 40 -10.04 9.43 -5.25
CA GLY A 40 -9.20 9.76 -4.10
C GLY A 40 -7.70 9.55 -4.31
N GLY A 41 -7.23 9.15 -5.50
CA GLY A 41 -5.79 9.01 -5.73
C GLY A 41 -5.37 8.48 -7.10
N ALA A 42 -4.09 8.10 -7.18
CA ALA A 42 -3.49 7.54 -8.38
C ALA A 42 -2.45 6.47 -8.03
N ILE A 43 -2.18 5.58 -8.99
CA ILE A 43 -1.22 4.48 -8.85
C ILE A 43 -0.08 4.71 -9.82
N LYS A 44 1.14 4.74 -9.30
CA LYS A 44 2.37 4.65 -10.09
C LYS A 44 2.93 3.25 -9.99
N THR A 45 3.02 2.56 -11.11
CA THR A 45 3.68 1.24 -11.17
C THR A 45 5.16 1.44 -11.41
N VAL A 46 5.99 0.93 -10.52
CA VAL A 46 7.45 0.91 -10.65
C VAL A 46 7.89 -0.55 -10.73
N THR A 47 9.01 -0.82 -11.38
CA THR A 47 9.54 -2.18 -11.44
C THR A 47 9.82 -2.71 -10.03
N GLY A 48 9.00 -3.66 -9.58
CA GLY A 48 9.13 -4.30 -8.27
C GLY A 48 8.19 -3.79 -7.18
N TRP A 49 7.46 -2.68 -7.38
CA TRP A 49 6.44 -2.19 -6.43
C TRP A 49 5.41 -1.28 -7.08
N SER A 50 4.26 -1.13 -6.42
CA SER A 50 3.26 -0.13 -6.76
C SER A 50 3.23 0.97 -5.70
N GLU A 51 3.18 2.21 -6.13
CA GLU A 51 2.98 3.38 -5.26
C GLU A 51 1.54 3.88 -5.42
N TYR A 52 0.82 3.97 -4.32
CA TYR A 52 -0.52 4.55 -4.23
C TYR A 52 -0.38 5.94 -3.65
N HIS A 53 -0.69 6.95 -4.45
CA HIS A 53 -0.66 8.36 -4.06
C HIS A 53 -2.10 8.82 -3.81
N PHE A 54 -2.38 9.24 -2.58
CA PHE A 54 -3.72 9.67 -2.16
C PHE A 54 -3.83 11.20 -2.20
N ALA A 55 -5.05 11.71 -2.40
CA ALA A 55 -5.33 13.14 -2.52
C ALA A 55 -4.99 13.94 -1.25
N ASP A 56 -4.98 13.29 -0.09
CA ASP A 56 -4.59 13.89 1.19
C ASP A 56 -3.05 14.04 1.35
N GLY A 57 -2.26 13.50 0.42
CA GLY A 57 -0.80 13.48 0.46
C GLY A 57 -0.20 12.20 1.05
N THR A 58 -1.03 11.24 1.45
CA THR A 58 -0.57 9.91 1.88
C THR A 58 0.01 9.16 0.69
N VAL A 59 1.12 8.44 0.91
CA VAL A 59 1.72 7.56 -0.10
C VAL A 59 1.89 6.17 0.49
N ALA A 60 1.38 5.14 -0.17
CA ALA A 60 1.59 3.75 0.21
C ALA A 60 2.39 3.00 -0.85
N ILE A 61 3.35 2.18 -0.42
CA ILE A 61 4.22 1.38 -1.28
C ILE A 61 3.92 -0.08 -1.00
N VAL A 62 3.61 -0.82 -2.07
CA VAL A 62 3.28 -2.25 -2.03
C VAL A 62 4.28 -2.99 -2.92
N PRO A 63 5.21 -3.78 -2.37
CA PRO A 63 6.11 -4.61 -3.14
C PRO A 63 5.36 -5.64 -3.99
N THR A 64 5.92 -6.00 -5.14
CA THR A 64 5.36 -7.03 -6.03
C THR A 64 5.88 -8.43 -5.71
N VAL A 65 6.50 -8.61 -4.54
CA VAL A 65 7.05 -9.88 -4.06
C VAL A 65 5.98 -10.65 -3.27
N PRO A 66 6.10 -12.00 -3.16
CA PRO A 66 5.18 -12.83 -2.40
C PRO A 66 5.39 -12.68 -0.89
N SER A 67 5.18 -11.49 -0.37
CA SER A 67 5.08 -11.20 1.07
C SER A 67 4.11 -10.04 1.28
N LEU A 68 3.30 -10.12 2.33
CA LEU A 68 2.47 -8.98 2.72
C LEU A 68 3.37 -7.94 3.38
N ARG A 69 3.70 -6.88 2.64
CA ARG A 69 4.33 -5.67 3.17
C ARG A 69 3.67 -4.44 2.55
N VAL A 70 3.31 -3.48 3.40
CA VAL A 70 2.79 -2.18 2.98
C VAL A 70 3.48 -1.11 3.80
N ASP A 71 4.18 -0.22 3.11
CA ASP A 71 4.85 0.91 3.73
C ASP A 71 4.03 2.18 3.45
N ILE A 72 3.56 2.87 4.49
CA ILE A 72 2.67 4.04 4.39
C ILE A 72 3.41 5.27 4.93
N ARG A 73 3.52 6.31 4.11
CA ARG A 73 3.99 7.64 4.50
C ARG A 73 2.80 8.59 4.55
N LEU A 74 2.48 9.09 5.75
CA LEU A 74 1.44 10.09 5.96
C LEU A 74 1.91 11.50 5.53
N PRO A 75 0.99 12.46 5.31
CA PRO A 75 1.33 13.83 4.90
C PRO A 75 2.19 14.57 5.94
N THR A 76 2.09 14.16 7.21
CA THR A 76 2.91 14.67 8.32
C THR A 76 4.35 14.19 8.28
N GLY A 77 4.71 13.30 7.35
CA GLY A 77 6.01 12.63 7.30
C GLY A 77 6.11 11.39 8.20
N THR A 78 5.05 11.04 8.94
CA THR A 78 5.01 9.80 9.74
C THR A 78 5.05 8.58 8.83
N TYR A 79 5.88 7.61 9.19
CA TYR A 79 6.07 6.38 8.42
C TYR A 79 5.54 5.17 9.22
N LEU A 80 4.78 4.31 8.56
CA LEU A 80 4.21 3.08 9.10
C LEU A 80 4.62 1.94 8.18
N SER A 81 5.00 0.80 8.75
CA SER A 81 5.26 -0.42 8.00
C SER A 81 4.36 -1.52 8.55
N ILE A 82 3.62 -2.16 7.66
CA ILE A 82 2.69 -3.24 7.97
C ILE A 82 3.20 -4.45 7.23
N SER A 83 3.55 -5.50 7.97
CA SER A 83 4.03 -6.74 7.38
C SER A 83 3.43 -7.96 8.06
N GLU A 84 3.24 -9.02 7.29
CA GLU A 84 3.03 -10.34 7.88
C GLU A 84 4.27 -10.75 8.67
N LEU A 85 4.04 -11.19 9.91
CA LEU A 85 5.08 -11.84 10.69
C LEU A 85 5.13 -13.30 10.22
N SER A 86 6.19 -13.66 9.51
CA SER A 86 6.51 -15.07 9.32
C SER A 86 6.92 -15.62 10.69
N GLU A 87 6.02 -16.34 11.37
CA GLU A 87 6.48 -17.35 12.32
C GLU A 87 7.32 -18.34 11.50
N ALA A 88 8.57 -18.54 11.87
CA ALA A 88 9.31 -19.68 11.35
C ALA A 88 8.45 -20.93 11.62
N PRO A 89 8.33 -21.88 10.66
CA PRO A 89 7.61 -23.12 10.96
C PRO A 89 8.20 -23.72 12.25
N PRO A 90 7.38 -24.31 13.14
CA PRO A 90 7.92 -24.99 14.30
C PRO A 90 8.96 -25.99 13.78
N SER A 91 10.20 -25.82 14.22
CA SER A 91 11.28 -26.75 13.95
C SER A 91 10.87 -28.08 14.56
N PHE A 92 10.17 -28.93 13.80
CA PHE A 92 10.01 -30.33 14.16
C PHE A 92 11.41 -30.93 14.07
N ALA A 93 12.13 -30.89 15.18
CA ALA A 93 13.30 -31.73 15.37
C ALA A 93 12.81 -33.17 15.20
N LEU A 94 13.13 -33.76 14.05
CA LEU A 94 13.10 -35.20 13.86
C LEU A 94 14.10 -35.80 14.86
N CYS A 95 13.62 -36.08 16.07
CA CYS A 95 14.25 -37.10 16.90
C CYS A 95 13.94 -38.43 16.22
N ALA A 96 14.87 -38.89 15.36
CA ALA A 96 14.93 -40.28 14.95
C ALA A 96 15.19 -41.11 16.23
N VAL A 97 14.30 -42.07 16.51
CA VAL A 97 14.48 -43.13 17.51
C VAL A 97 15.04 -44.35 16.79
#